data_AF-X1HTM6-F1
#
_entry.id   AF-X1HTM6-F1
#
_cell.length_a   1.000
_cell.length_b   1.000
_cell.length_c   1.000
_cell.angle_alpha   90.00
_cell.angle_beta   90.00
_cell.angle_gamma   90.00
#
_symmetry.space_group_name_H-M   'P 1'
#
loop_
_entity.id
_entity.type
_entity.pdbx_description
1 polymer ?
#
loop_
_entity_poly.entity_id
_entity_poly.type
_entity_poly.pdbx_seq_one_letter_code
_entity_poly.pdbx_strand_id
1 'polypeptide(L)' 'GNVGGIKLQIEDGINGFLVNTVEETVEKLLYLLKNPEISKEMGKKGHEKVKKEFLLLNHLEKYLDLFKSLSK' A
#
# COMPACT_ATOMS: atom_id res chain seq x y z
N GLY A 1 5.12 -11.07 3.58
CA GLY A 1 4.39 -9.84 3.22
C GLY A 1 4.59 -8.71 4.21
N ASN A 2 4.79 -9.00 5.50
CA ASN A 2 4.84 -7.99 6.56
C ASN A 2 6.26 -7.47 6.87
N VAL A 3 6.91 -6.77 5.93
CA VAL A 3 8.27 -6.23 6.11
C VAL A 3 8.49 -4.88 5.41
N GLY A 4 9.40 -4.06 5.93
CA GLY A 4 9.94 -2.88 5.26
C GLY A 4 8.90 -1.94 4.65
N GLY A 5 9.19 -1.46 3.43
CA GLY A 5 8.31 -0.54 2.69
C GLY A 5 6.96 -1.12 2.25
N ILE A 6 6.76 -2.45 2.35
CA ILE A 6 5.45 -3.06 2.08
C ILE A 6 4.43 -2.59 3.13
N LYS A 7 4.85 -2.46 4.40
CA LYS A 7 3.99 -1.97 5.48
C LYS A 7 3.55 -0.51 5.31
N LEU A 8 4.32 0.28 4.57
CA LEU A 8 3.97 1.68 4.27
C LEU A 8 2.86 1.76 3.22
N GLN A 9 2.87 0.84 2.26
CA GLN A 9 1.91 0.78 1.16
C GLN A 9 0.61 0.09 1.58
N ILE A 10 0.71 -1.03 2.29
CA ILE A 10 -0.46 -1.84 2.68
C ILE A 10 -0.95 -1.43 4.06
N GLU A 11 -2.23 -1.06 4.12
CA GLU A 11 -3.01 -0.94 5.33
C GLU A 11 -3.85 -2.23 5.47
N ASP A 12 -3.50 -3.01 6.50
CA ASP A 12 -4.00 -4.38 6.66
C ASP A 12 -5.53 -4.41 6.78
N GLY A 13 -6.16 -5.27 5.98
CA GLY A 13 -7.62 -5.40 5.89
C GLY A 13 -8.33 -4.26 5.14
N ILE A 14 -7.60 -3.22 4.69
CA ILE A 14 -8.20 -2.05 4.03
C ILE A 14 -7.88 -2.03 2.54
N ASN A 15 -6.61 -2.08 2.17
CA ASN A 15 -6.19 -2.09 0.76
C ASN A 15 -5.34 -3.32 0.39
N GLY A 16 -5.23 -4.28 1.32
CA GLY A 16 -4.51 -5.54 1.16
C GLY A 16 -4.37 -6.24 2.50
N PHE A 17 -3.57 -7.31 2.53
CA PHE A 17 -3.27 -8.04 3.76
C PHE A 17 -1.76 -8.15 3.99
N LEU A 18 -1.34 -7.91 5.23
CA LEU A 18 0.02 -8.14 5.69
C LEU A 18 0.11 -9.55 6.28
N VAL A 19 0.88 -10.41 5.62
CA VAL A 19 1.07 -11.80 6.01
C VAL A 19 2.53 -12.09 6.35
N ASN A 20 2.75 -12.98 7.32
CA ASN A 20 4.03 -13.43 7.84
C ASN A 20 4.40 -14.83 7.35
N THR A 21 3.41 -15.68 7.04
CA THR A 21 3.63 -17.07 6.61
C THR A 21 2.97 -17.40 5.26
N VAL A 22 3.32 -18.55 4.70
CA VAL A 22 2.71 -19.07 3.46
C VAL A 22 1.26 -19.45 3.73
N GLU A 23 0.97 -20.02 4.89
CA GLU A 23 -0.36 -20.46 5.30
C GLU A 23 -1.32 -19.26 5.41
N GLU A 24 -0.89 -18.16 6.04
CA GLU A 24 -1.65 -16.92 6.07
C GLU A 24 -1.89 -16.37 4.65
N THR A 25 -0.89 -16.48 3.77
CA THR A 25 -1.03 -16.05 2.37
C THR A 25 -2.11 -16.86 1.65
N VAL A 26 -2.13 -18.18 1.83
CA VAL A 26 -3.14 -19.07 1.25
C VAL A 26 -4.54 -18.72 1.79
N GLU A 27 -4.67 -18.50 3.09
CA GLU A 27 -5.94 -18.11 3.71
C GLU A 27 -6.48 -16.80 3.11
N LYS A 28 -5.66 -15.75 3.05
CA LYS A 28 -6.09 -14.44 2.53
C LYS A 28 -6.35 -14.48 1.03
N LEU A 29 -5.58 -15.26 0.26
CA LEU A 29 -5.85 -15.48 -1.15
C LEU A 29 -7.23 -16.13 -1.36
N LEU A 30 -7.52 -17.22 -0.64
CA LEU A 30 -8.82 -17.90 -0.73
C LEU A 30 -9.96 -17.00 -0.29
N TYR A 31 -9.76 -16.19 0.75
CA TYR A 31 -10.74 -15.19 1.19
C TYR A 31 -11.06 -14.18 0.07
N LEU A 32 -10.05 -13.62 -0.60
CA LEU A 32 -10.26 -12.67 -1.70
C LEU A 32 -10.94 -13.32 -2.91
N LEU A 33 -10.56 -14.55 -3.27
CA LEU A 33 -11.18 -15.29 -4.37
C LEU A 33 -12.66 -15.61 -4.10
N LYS A 34 -13.02 -15.92 -2.85
CA LYS A 34 -14.40 -16.17 -2.43
C LYS A 34 -15.24 -14.88 -2.28
N ASN A 35 -14.60 -13.73 -2.11
CA ASN A 35 -15.24 -12.44 -1.87
C ASN A 35 -14.81 -11.38 -2.90
N PRO A 36 -15.23 -11.50 -4.17
CA PRO A 36 -14.78 -10.63 -5.26
C PRO A 36 -15.12 -9.15 -5.04
N GLU A 37 -16.24 -8.84 -4.38
CA GLU A 37 -16.59 -7.45 -4.06
C GLU A 37 -15.60 -6.81 -3.07
N ILE A 38 -15.15 -7.58 -2.08
CA ILE A 38 -14.13 -7.12 -1.12
C ILE A 38 -12.80 -6.90 -1.84
N SER A 39 -12.42 -7.83 -2.72
CA SER A 39 -11.22 -7.68 -3.55
C SER A 39 -11.26 -6.40 -4.41
N LYS A 40 -12.41 -6.12 -5.03
CA LYS A 40 -12.64 -4.90 -5.82
C LYS A 40 -12.58 -3.64 -4.96
N GLU A 41 -13.16 -3.66 -3.77
CA GLU A 41 -13.12 -2.53 -2.84
C GLU A 41 -11.70 -2.27 -2.35
N MET A 42 -10.96 -3.31 -1.95
CA MET A 42 -9.56 -3.20 -1.55
C MET A 42 -8.71 -2.64 -2.69
N GLY A 43 -8.92 -3.09 -3.93
CA GLY A 43 -8.25 -2.57 -5.11
C GLY A 43 -8.49 -1.06 -5.32
N LYS A 44 -9.74 -0.60 -5.15
CA LYS A 44 -10.07 0.84 -5.21
C LYS A 44 -9.34 1.63 -4.12
N LYS A 45 -9.36 1.15 -2.87
CA LYS A 45 -8.65 1.78 -1.75
C LYS A 45 -7.14 1.82 -1.98
N GLY A 46 -6.57 0.75 -2.53
CA GLY A 46 -5.16 0.69 -2.92
C GLY A 46 -4.81 1.74 -3.99
N HIS A 47 -5.64 1.85 -5.03
CA HIS A 47 -5.47 2.87 -6.07
C HIS A 47 -5.51 4.29 -5.50
N GLU A 48 -6.50 4.59 -4.66
CA GLU A 48 -6.62 5.91 -4.04
C GLU A 48 -5.45 6.25 -3.13
N LYS A 49 -4.91 5.28 -2.37
CA LYS A 49 -3.71 5.49 -1.56
C LYS A 49 -2.48 5.81 -2.41
N VAL A 50 -2.25 5.03 -3.48
CA VAL A 50 -1.15 5.29 -4.42
C VAL A 50 -1.25 6.69 -5.01
N LYS A 51 -2.45 7.07 -5.47
CA LYS A 51 -2.72 8.40 -6.04
C LYS A 51 -2.43 9.54 -5.05
N LYS A 52 -2.63 9.33 -3.75
CA LYS A 52 -2.42 10.35 -2.72
C LYS A 52 -0.98 10.45 -2.24
N GLU A 53 -0.26 9.33 -2.17
CA GLU A 53 0.99 9.26 -1.38
C GLU A 53 2.23 8.88 -2.18
N PHE A 54 2.06 8.15 -3.28
CA PHE A 54 3.15 7.45 -3.98
C PHE A 54 3.33 7.85 -5.45
N LEU A 55 2.68 8.94 -5.89
CA LEU A 55 2.91 9.49 -7.22
C LEU A 55 4.27 10.18 -7.32
N LEU A 56 4.83 10.19 -8.53
CA LEU A 56 6.10 10.83 -8.84
C LEU A 56 6.10 12.33 -8.48
N LEU A 57 4.99 13.03 -8.70
CA LEU A 57 4.87 14.45 -8.38
C LEU A 57 5.03 14.71 -6.87
N ASN A 58 4.36 13.92 -6.02
CA ASN A 58 4.52 13.99 -4.57
C ASN A 58 5.96 13.68 -4.14
N HIS A 59 6.63 12.77 -4.85
CA HIS A 59 8.02 12.44 -4.58
C HIS A 59 8.97 13.59 -4.94
N LEU A 60 8.74 14.25 -6.08
CA LEU A 60 9.49 15.42 -6.51
C LEU A 60 9.32 16.58 -5.52
N GLU A 61 8.09 16.86 -5.08
CA GLU A 61 7.80 17.89 -4.09
C GLU A 61 8.59 17.67 -2.78
N LYS A 62 8.57 16.43 -2.27
CA LYS A 62 9.38 16.04 -1.09
C LYS A 62 10.88 16.27 -1.29
N TYR A 63 11.41 16.03 -2.49
CA TYR A 63 12.81 16.30 -2.80
C TYR A 63 13.12 17.80 -2.86
N LEU A 64 12.24 18.61 -3.46
CA LEU A 64 12.41 20.06 -3.50
C LEU A 64 12.37 20.67 -2.10
N ASP A 65 11.47 20.20 -1.24
CA ASP A 65 11.40 20.61 0.16
C ASP A 65 12.66 20.24 0.94
N LEU A 66 13.20 19.03 0.72
CA LEU A 66 14.46 18.60 1.30
C LEU A 66 15.63 19.48 0.85
N PHE A 67 15.74 19.78 -0.45
CA PHE A 67 16.82 20.64 -0.94
C PHE A 67 16.71 22.05 -0.36
N LYS A 68 15.49 22.59 -0.24
CA LYS A 68 15.24 23.89 0.38
C LYS A 68 15.59 23.93 1.87
N SER A 69 15.41 22.81 2.59
CA SER A 69 15.75 22.74 4.03
C SER A 69 17.25 22.66 4.27
N LEU A 70 18.01 22.08 3.33
CA LEU A 70 19.46 21.94 3.39
C LEU A 70 20.24 23.11 2.77
N SER A 71 19.59 23.92 1.94
CA SER A 71 20.21 25.10 1.30
C SER A 71 20.16 26.37 2.17
N LYS A 72 19.82 26.25 3.44
CA LYS A 72 19.89 27.31 4.46
C LYS A 72 21.04 27.02 5.42
#